data_AF-A0A2H0C4I6-F1
#
_entry.id   AF-A0A2H0C4I6-F1
#
_cell.length_a   1.000
_cell.length_b   1.000
_cell.length_c   1.000
_cell.angle_alpha   90.00
_cell.angle_beta   90.00
_cell.angle_gamma   90.00
#
_symmetry.space_group_name_H-M   'P 1'
#
loop_
_entity.id
_entity.type
_entity.pdbx_description
1 polymer ?
#
loop_
_entity_poly.entity_id
_entity_poly.type
_entity_poly.pdbx_seq_one_letter_code
_entity_poly.pdbx_strand_id
1 'polypeptide(L)'
;MLQANFFNQVFVFPILNLLTLFYKLFLIIGLPGAFGFSVVALTVFVRFLVNPFFKQQLETSKKMADIKPQLDKLTLKYKKEPQKLQQEQMNLYKQAGINPAAGCLFMIVQFPIFIGLYQTLSLLLTNGQGEKLINSINKVLYFPFLHVAKIDPWFLGFNLALTPAKVKLWYYYLIPVITGLLQYFQTQATMPAMTSTAPTQTKEITKNDDPNKKKDESTGGDFQKAM
;
A
#
# COMPACT_ATOMS: atom_id res chain seq x y z
N MET A 1 -0.26 -10.10 24.64
CA MET A 1 -0.33 -9.92 23.17
C MET A 1 0.29 -8.60 22.71
N LEU A 2 0.26 -7.53 23.52
CA LEU A 2 1.33 -6.52 23.56
C LEU A 2 2.50 -7.10 24.38
N GLN A 3 3.27 -8.00 23.79
CA GLN A 3 4.54 -8.42 24.42
C GLN A 3 5.59 -7.34 24.15
N ALA A 4 6.49 -7.10 25.10
CA ALA A 4 7.64 -6.21 24.93
C ALA A 4 8.66 -6.88 24.00
N ASN A 5 8.30 -7.00 22.73
CA ASN A 5 9.18 -7.45 21.66
C ASN A 5 9.77 -6.22 20.99
N PHE A 6 10.99 -6.33 20.45
CA PHE A 6 11.68 -5.23 19.75
C PHE A 6 10.77 -4.51 18.74
N PHE A 7 10.02 -5.26 17.95
CA PHE A 7 9.07 -4.72 16.98
C PHE A 7 7.97 -3.85 17.63
N ASN A 8 7.41 -4.30 18.76
CA ASN A 8 6.38 -3.54 19.46
C ASN A 8 6.96 -2.29 20.10
N GLN A 9 8.16 -2.39 20.69
CA GLN A 9 8.87 -1.26 21.29
C GLN A 9 9.17 -0.15 20.29
N VAL A 10 9.61 -0.52 19.08
CA VAL A 10 10.03 0.44 18.05
C VAL A 10 8.86 0.99 17.23
N PHE A 11 7.88 0.15 16.90
CA PHE A 11 6.79 0.56 15.99
C PHE A 11 5.47 0.74 16.73
N VAL A 12 5.00 -0.28 17.44
CA VAL A 12 3.63 -0.30 17.98
C VAL A 12 3.47 0.68 19.16
N PHE A 13 4.46 0.78 20.05
CA PHE A 13 4.37 1.61 21.26
C PHE A 13 4.36 3.11 20.93
N PRO A 14 5.22 3.64 20.04
CA PRO A 14 5.11 5.04 19.61
C PRO A 14 3.77 5.34 18.93
N ILE A 15 3.27 4.44 18.09
CA ILE A 15 1.97 4.60 17.41
C ILE A 15 0.82 4.67 18.43
N LEU A 16 0.83 3.81 19.45
CA LEU A 16 -0.19 3.81 20.51
C LEU A 16 -0.12 5.06 21.39
N ASN A 17 1.09 5.53 21.74
CA ASN A 17 1.26 6.78 22.49
C ASN A 17 0.77 7.98 21.67
N LEU A 18 1.05 8.01 20.37
CA LEU A 18 0.58 9.06 19.49
C LEU A 18 -0.96 9.03 19.33
N LEU A 19 -1.54 7.83 19.24
CA LEU A 19 -2.99 7.65 19.20
C LEU A 19 -3.66 8.16 20.48
N THR A 20 -3.12 7.84 21.66
CA THR A 20 -3.68 8.29 22.94
C THR A 20 -3.49 9.79 23.18
N LEU A 21 -2.40 10.37 22.66
CA LEU A 21 -2.19 11.82 22.62
C LEU A 21 -3.32 12.51 21.84
N PHE A 22 -3.59 12.05 20.61
CA PHE A 22 -4.69 12.61 19.80
C PHE A 22 -6.04 12.40 20.47
N TYR A 23 -6.27 11.25 21.10
CA TYR A 23 -7.50 10.98 21.83
C TYR A 23 -7.74 11.95 22.97
N LYS A 24 -6.72 12.21 23.79
CA LYS A 24 -6.83 13.22 24.86
C LYS A 24 -7.09 14.62 24.30
N LEU A 25 -6.40 14.98 23.22
CA LEU A 25 -6.58 16.27 22.58
C LEU A 25 -8.03 16.45 22.09
N PHE A 26 -8.61 15.44 21.44
CA PHE A 26 -10.01 15.51 20.99
C PHE A 26 -11.03 15.42 22.12
N LEU A 27 -10.70 14.74 23.22
CA LEU A 27 -11.53 14.76 24.43
C LEU A 27 -11.56 16.14 25.09
N ILE A 28 -10.41 16.84 25.16
CA ILE A 28 -10.34 18.21 25.71
C ILE A 28 -11.16 19.18 24.85
N ILE A 29 -11.19 18.96 23.54
CA ILE A 29 -11.99 19.76 22.59
C ILE A 29 -13.50 19.41 22.67
N GLY A 30 -13.88 18.36 23.38
CA GLY A 30 -15.29 17.96 23.56
C GLY A 30 -15.90 17.32 22.30
N LEU A 31 -15.08 16.75 21.41
CA LEU A 31 -15.56 16.22 20.14
C LEU A 31 -16.23 14.84 20.33
N PRO A 32 -17.51 14.65 19.95
CA PRO A 32 -18.15 13.35 20.01
C PRO A 32 -17.46 12.38 19.02
N GLY A 33 -17.08 11.21 19.51
CA GLY A 33 -16.35 10.21 18.74
C GLY A 33 -14.84 10.46 18.62
N ALA A 34 -14.25 11.09 19.64
CA ALA A 34 -12.82 11.34 19.77
C ALA A 34 -11.94 10.15 19.37
N PHE A 35 -12.34 8.91 19.69
CA PHE A 35 -11.55 7.71 19.34
C PHE A 35 -11.39 7.54 17.83
N GLY A 36 -12.47 7.61 17.05
CA GLY A 36 -12.39 7.47 15.60
C GLY A 36 -11.64 8.64 14.94
N PHE A 37 -11.85 9.86 15.43
CA PHE A 37 -11.06 11.02 14.97
C PHE A 37 -9.57 10.90 15.32
N SER A 38 -9.22 10.25 16.43
CA SER A 38 -7.82 9.97 16.80
C SER A 38 -7.15 9.04 15.80
N VAL A 39 -7.88 8.00 15.36
CA VAL A 39 -7.39 7.09 14.33
C VAL A 39 -7.19 7.84 13.00
N VAL A 40 -8.16 8.67 12.60
CA VAL A 40 -8.03 9.48 11.39
C VAL A 40 -6.84 10.44 11.48
N ALA A 41 -6.69 11.17 12.59
CA ALA A 41 -5.57 12.08 12.82
C ALA A 41 -4.22 11.37 12.78
N LEU A 42 -4.13 10.19 13.41
CA LEU A 42 -2.95 9.33 13.33
C LEU A 42 -2.61 8.98 11.88
N THR A 43 -3.59 8.56 11.09
CA THR A 43 -3.33 8.20 9.67
C THR A 43 -2.89 9.39 8.84
N VAL A 44 -3.50 10.57 9.05
CA VAL A 44 -3.10 11.81 8.35
C VAL A 44 -1.69 12.22 8.74
N PHE A 45 -1.36 12.15 10.03
CA PHE A 45 -0.02 12.47 10.54
C PHE A 45 1.05 11.55 9.94
N VAL A 46 0.83 10.23 9.95
CA VAL A 46 1.75 9.28 9.31
C VAL A 46 1.86 9.58 7.81
N ARG A 47 0.74 9.81 7.12
CA ARG A 47 0.73 10.09 5.68
C ARG A 47 1.50 11.37 5.36
N PHE A 48 1.47 12.36 6.26
CA PHE A 48 2.27 13.57 6.14
C PHE A 48 3.78 13.28 6.28
N LEU A 49 4.19 12.47 7.25
CA LEU A 49 5.58 12.05 7.42
C LEU A 49 6.10 11.19 6.25
N VAL A 50 5.25 10.33 5.69
CA VAL A 50 5.59 9.43 4.57
C VAL A 50 5.43 10.10 3.21
N ASN A 51 4.85 11.30 3.13
CA ASN A 51 4.63 12.04 1.89
C ASN A 51 5.90 12.20 0.99
N PRO A 52 7.08 12.60 1.51
CA PRO A 52 8.29 12.68 0.68
C PRO A 52 8.67 11.31 0.09
N PHE A 53 8.47 10.24 0.86
CA PHE A 53 8.71 8.88 0.41
C PHE A 53 7.70 8.45 -0.67
N PHE A 54 6.43 8.81 -0.51
CA PHE A 54 5.37 8.53 -1.47
C PHE A 54 5.62 9.18 -2.85
N LYS A 55 6.20 10.40 -2.88
CA LYS A 55 6.61 11.05 -4.13
C LYS A 55 7.62 10.21 -4.91
N GLN A 56 8.63 9.65 -4.23
CA GLN A 56 9.63 8.78 -4.87
C GLN A 56 9.01 7.50 -5.43
N GLN A 57 8.01 6.94 -4.75
CA GLN A 57 7.27 5.78 -5.25
C GLN A 57 6.49 6.10 -6.52
N LEU A 58 5.85 7.27 -6.59
CA LEU A 58 5.12 7.71 -7.78
C LEU A 58 6.05 7.94 -8.98
N GLU A 59 7.20 8.57 -8.77
CA GLU A 59 8.21 8.74 -9.82
C GLU A 59 8.73 7.40 -10.35
N THR A 60 9.00 6.45 -9.46
CA THR A 60 9.44 5.10 -9.83
C THR A 60 8.34 4.37 -10.62
N SER A 61 7.08 4.52 -10.23
CA SER A 61 5.93 3.94 -10.93
C SER A 61 5.76 4.52 -12.34
N LYS A 62 5.96 5.82 -12.51
CA LYS A 62 5.94 6.47 -13.83
C LYS A 62 7.05 5.94 -14.74
N LYS A 63 8.29 5.89 -14.25
CA LYS A 63 9.42 5.33 -15.02
C LYS A 63 9.18 3.86 -15.39
N MET A 64 8.56 3.08 -14.49
CA MET A 64 8.16 1.69 -14.78
C MET A 64 7.14 1.60 -15.93
N ALA A 65 6.19 2.53 -16.00
CA ALA A 65 5.24 2.61 -17.12
C ALA A 65 5.95 2.91 -18.45
N ASP A 66 6.96 3.79 -18.43
CA ASP A 66 7.73 4.18 -19.62
C ASP A 66 8.59 3.03 -20.19
N ILE A 67 9.16 2.18 -19.32
CA ILE A 67 10.00 1.04 -19.76
C ILE A 67 9.20 -0.23 -20.07
N LYS A 68 7.91 -0.28 -19.73
CA LYS A 68 7.02 -1.42 -19.99
C LYS A 68 7.09 -1.95 -21.44
N PRO A 69 7.02 -1.12 -22.50
CA PRO A 69 7.13 -1.63 -23.88
C PRO A 69 8.49 -2.28 -24.18
N GLN A 70 9.57 -1.82 -23.52
CA GLN A 70 10.90 -2.42 -23.68
C GLN A 70 10.99 -3.76 -22.95
N LEU A 71 10.38 -3.87 -21.77
CA LEU A 71 10.22 -5.14 -21.04
C LEU A 71 9.42 -6.17 -21.84
N ASP A 72 8.36 -5.74 -22.54
CA ASP A 72 7.56 -6.63 -23.37
C ASP A 72 8.37 -7.17 -24.56
N LYS A 73 9.16 -6.32 -25.23
CA LYS A 73 10.08 -6.75 -26.30
C LYS A 73 11.13 -7.75 -25.80
N LEU A 74 11.69 -7.50 -24.63
CA LEU A 74 12.69 -8.37 -23.99
C LEU A 74 12.08 -9.73 -23.63
N THR A 75 10.84 -9.71 -23.13
CA THR A 75 10.06 -10.91 -22.81
C THR A 75 9.79 -11.75 -24.05
N LEU A 76 9.46 -11.12 -25.19
CA LEU A 76 9.29 -11.81 -26.47
C LEU A 76 10.61 -12.41 -26.98
N LYS A 77 11.72 -11.67 -26.88
CA LYS A 77 13.04 -12.10 -27.36
C LYS A 77 13.60 -13.29 -26.59
N TYR A 78 13.42 -13.32 -25.27
CA TYR A 78 14.00 -14.34 -24.39
C TYR A 78 12.97 -15.32 -23.79
N LYS A 79 11.81 -15.52 -24.44
CA LYS A 79 10.75 -16.45 -23.97
C LYS A 79 11.26 -17.84 -23.60
N LYS A 80 12.27 -18.35 -24.30
CA LYS A 80 12.83 -19.70 -24.11
C LYS A 80 13.97 -19.76 -23.09
N GLU A 81 14.42 -18.61 -22.59
CA GLU A 81 15.61 -18.49 -21.71
C GLU A 81 15.28 -17.65 -20.47
N PRO A 82 14.54 -18.20 -19.48
CA PRO A 82 14.04 -17.43 -18.33
C PRO A 82 15.15 -16.83 -17.46
N GLN A 83 16.32 -17.48 -17.38
CA GLN A 83 17.47 -16.94 -16.65
C GLN A 83 18.05 -15.69 -17.32
N LYS A 84 18.26 -15.72 -18.65
CA LYS A 84 18.73 -14.55 -19.40
C LYS A 84 17.69 -13.43 -19.39
N LEU A 85 16.41 -13.78 -19.48
CA LEU A 85 15.32 -12.82 -19.36
C LEU A 85 15.36 -12.06 -18.03
N GLN A 86 15.52 -12.74 -16.90
CA GLN A 86 15.64 -12.07 -15.60
C GLN A 86 16.86 -11.16 -15.51
N GLN A 87 18.01 -11.59 -16.05
CA GLN A 87 19.24 -10.81 -16.04
C GLN A 87 19.11 -9.54 -16.89
N GLU A 88 18.58 -9.64 -18.10
CA GLU A 88 18.38 -8.51 -19.00
C GLU A 88 17.30 -7.55 -18.46
N GLN A 89 16.23 -8.06 -17.84
CA GLN A 89 15.24 -7.22 -17.17
C GLN A 89 15.88 -6.42 -16.03
N MET A 90 16.72 -7.05 -15.22
CA MET A 90 17.44 -6.37 -14.14
C MET A 90 18.44 -5.33 -14.67
N ASN A 91 19.14 -5.64 -15.77
CA ASN A 91 20.03 -4.68 -16.43
C ASN A 91 19.25 -3.47 -16.94
N LEU A 92 18.07 -3.68 -17.54
CA LEU A 92 17.20 -2.60 -17.99
C LEU A 92 16.72 -1.73 -16.84
N TYR A 93 16.31 -2.32 -15.71
CA TYR A 93 15.93 -1.57 -14.50
C TYR A 93 17.10 -0.71 -13.99
N LYS A 94 18.32 -1.26 -13.96
CA LYS A 94 19.52 -0.52 -13.55
C LYS A 94 19.86 0.63 -14.51
N GLN A 95 19.80 0.41 -15.82
CA GLN A 95 20.03 1.46 -16.82
C GLN A 95 19.00 2.58 -16.72
N ALA A 96 17.74 2.24 -16.43
CA ALA A 96 16.67 3.23 -16.21
C ALA A 96 16.71 3.90 -14.81
N GLY A 97 17.63 3.48 -13.92
CA GLY A 97 17.74 4.00 -12.56
C GLY A 97 16.51 3.69 -11.70
N ILE A 98 15.85 2.56 -11.94
CA ILE A 98 14.63 2.15 -11.27
C ILE A 98 14.96 1.10 -10.20
N ASN A 99 14.48 1.32 -8.97
CA ASN A 99 14.53 0.32 -7.92
C ASN A 99 13.17 -0.38 -7.77
N PRO A 100 13.01 -1.64 -8.23
CA PRO A 100 11.74 -2.36 -8.14
C PRO A 100 11.27 -2.59 -6.68
N ALA A 101 12.20 -2.60 -5.71
CA ALA A 101 11.86 -2.75 -4.30
C ALA A 101 11.25 -1.48 -3.67
N ALA A 102 11.34 -0.32 -4.34
CA ALA A 102 10.77 0.92 -3.81
C ALA A 102 9.23 0.84 -3.67
N GLY A 103 8.55 0.01 -4.46
CA GLY A 103 7.10 -0.14 -4.44
C GLY A 103 6.55 -0.84 -3.18
N CYS A 104 7.25 -1.82 -2.62
CA CYS A 104 6.76 -2.57 -1.46
C CYS A 104 6.93 -1.84 -0.12
N LEU A 105 7.76 -0.78 -0.08
CA LEU A 105 8.11 -0.08 1.14
C LEU A 105 6.91 0.63 1.81
N PHE A 106 5.94 1.11 1.05
CA PHE A 106 4.69 1.64 1.62
C PHE A 106 3.89 0.58 2.37
N MET A 107 3.82 -0.66 1.84
CA MET A 107 3.15 -1.75 2.55
C MET A 107 3.85 -2.04 3.87
N ILE A 108 5.18 -2.04 3.87
CA ILE A 108 5.98 -2.30 5.09
C ILE A 108 5.67 -1.28 6.18
N VAL A 109 5.53 0.01 5.84
CA VAL A 109 5.18 1.05 6.81
C VAL A 109 3.72 0.93 7.28
N GLN A 110 2.82 0.47 6.41
CA GLN A 110 1.41 0.30 6.74
C GLN A 110 1.14 -0.89 7.68
N PHE A 111 1.94 -1.97 7.59
CA PHE A 111 1.75 -3.19 8.38
C PHE A 111 1.73 -2.94 9.90
N PRO A 112 2.73 -2.26 10.51
CA PRO A 112 2.73 -1.98 11.94
C PRO A 112 1.51 -1.19 12.43
N ILE A 113 1.05 -0.22 11.64
CA ILE A 113 -0.11 0.62 11.96
C ILE A 113 -1.37 -0.25 11.97
N PHE A 114 -1.53 -1.10 10.96
CA PHE A 114 -2.65 -2.03 10.88
C PHE A 114 -2.67 -2.99 12.07
N ILE A 115 -1.52 -3.54 12.45
CA ILE A 115 -1.39 -4.44 13.60
C ILE A 115 -1.81 -3.72 14.89
N GLY A 116 -1.32 -2.49 15.11
CA GLY A 116 -1.69 -1.68 16.28
C GLY A 116 -3.18 -1.43 16.36
N LEU A 117 -3.79 -0.97 15.26
CA LEU A 117 -5.23 -0.70 15.19
C LEU A 117 -6.06 -1.99 15.35
N TYR A 118 -5.68 -3.07 14.68
CA TYR A 118 -6.37 -4.36 14.80
C TYR A 118 -6.36 -4.87 16.23
N GLN A 119 -5.23 -4.75 16.95
CA GLN A 119 -5.16 -5.14 18.36
C GLN A 119 -6.11 -4.31 19.21
N THR A 120 -6.12 -2.98 19.03
CA THR A 120 -7.03 -2.07 19.75
C THR A 120 -8.49 -2.43 19.47
N LEU A 121 -8.88 -2.56 18.20
CA LEU A 121 -10.26 -2.88 17.82
C LEU A 121 -10.67 -4.29 18.23
N SER A 122 -9.81 -5.30 18.06
CA SER A 122 -10.10 -6.70 18.41
C SER A 122 -10.37 -6.86 19.92
N LEU A 123 -9.59 -6.17 20.76
CA LEU A 123 -9.82 -6.12 22.21
C LEU A 123 -11.16 -5.45 22.56
N LEU A 124 -11.56 -4.39 21.82
CA LEU A 124 -12.87 -3.75 22.00
C LEU A 124 -14.04 -4.66 21.54
N LEU A 125 -13.87 -5.41 20.44
CA LEU A 125 -14.88 -6.29 19.84
C LEU A 125 -15.23 -7.53 20.69
N THR A 126 -14.32 -7.99 21.54
CA THR A 126 -14.43 -9.25 22.31
C THR A 126 -15.26 -9.11 23.61
N ASN A 127 -16.34 -8.31 23.56
CA ASN A 127 -17.35 -8.11 24.62
C ASN A 127 -16.89 -7.23 25.80
N GLY A 128 -16.70 -5.92 25.58
CA GLY A 128 -16.70 -4.94 26.68
C GLY A 128 -15.49 -4.95 27.61
N GLN A 129 -14.44 -5.73 27.31
CA GLN A 129 -13.16 -5.75 28.05
C GLN A 129 -12.30 -4.52 27.76
N GLY A 130 -12.92 -3.34 27.57
CA GLY A 130 -12.24 -2.06 27.46
C GLY A 130 -11.29 -1.82 28.63
N GLU A 131 -11.62 -2.34 29.81
CA GLU A 131 -10.77 -2.33 31.00
C GLU A 131 -9.42 -3.05 30.79
N LYS A 132 -9.41 -4.24 30.16
CA LYS A 132 -8.16 -4.97 29.88
C LYS A 132 -7.34 -4.26 28.80
N LEU A 133 -8.01 -3.65 27.82
CA LEU A 133 -7.36 -2.81 26.83
C LEU A 133 -6.72 -1.59 27.50
N ILE A 134 -7.46 -0.87 28.32
CA ILE A 134 -7.01 0.31 29.06
C ILE A 134 -5.81 -0.05 29.93
N ASN A 135 -5.87 -1.15 30.68
CA ASN A 135 -4.74 -1.61 31.49
C ASN A 135 -3.53 -2.02 30.65
N SER A 136 -3.72 -2.57 29.45
CA SER A 136 -2.63 -2.94 28.55
C SER A 136 -2.01 -1.72 27.87
N ILE A 137 -2.84 -0.74 27.49
CA ILE A 137 -2.43 0.54 26.92
C ILE A 137 -1.66 1.33 27.98
N ASN A 138 -2.24 1.55 29.17
CA ASN A 138 -1.63 2.30 30.26
C ASN A 138 -0.25 1.76 30.69
N LYS A 139 -0.02 0.45 30.61
CA LYS A 139 1.31 -0.16 30.85
C LYS A 139 2.36 0.16 29.77
N VAL A 140 1.92 0.45 28.55
CA VAL A 140 2.76 0.73 27.38
C VAL A 140 2.93 2.24 27.15
N LEU A 141 2.11 3.07 27.80
CA LEU A 141 2.20 4.52 27.68
C LEU A 141 3.41 5.03 28.46
N TYR A 142 4.21 5.87 27.79
CA TYR A 142 5.42 6.42 28.40
C TYR A 142 5.11 7.43 29.51
N PHE A 143 3.94 8.07 29.45
CA PHE A 143 3.60 9.16 30.36
C PHE A 143 2.32 8.89 31.18
N PRO A 144 2.33 9.20 32.50
CA PRO A 144 1.15 9.08 33.37
C PRO A 144 -0.05 9.93 32.91
N PHE A 145 0.21 11.14 32.39
CA PHE A 145 -0.86 12.02 31.91
C PHE A 145 -1.59 11.47 30.67
N LEU A 146 -1.05 10.45 30.02
CA LEU A 146 -1.57 9.85 28.80
C LEU A 146 -2.58 8.73 29.09
N HIS A 147 -2.72 8.33 30.35
CA HIS A 147 -3.62 7.27 30.78
C HIS A 147 -5.08 7.58 30.46
N VAL A 148 -5.77 6.62 29.88
CA VAL A 148 -7.16 6.77 29.44
C VAL A 148 -8.07 5.97 30.37
N ALA A 149 -9.14 6.58 30.89
CA ALA A 149 -10.07 5.91 31.81
C ALA A 149 -11.23 5.21 31.08
N LYS A 150 -11.66 5.73 29.92
CA LYS A 150 -12.72 5.15 29.08
C LYS A 150 -12.43 5.44 27.61
N ILE A 151 -12.66 4.44 26.76
CA ILE A 151 -12.59 4.58 25.30
C ILE A 151 -14.00 4.41 24.76
N ASP A 152 -14.56 5.47 24.19
CA ASP A 152 -15.86 5.43 23.53
C ASP A 152 -15.67 5.07 22.05
N PRO A 153 -16.07 3.87 21.60
CA PRO A 153 -15.84 3.40 20.23
C PRO A 153 -16.84 3.98 19.21
N TRP A 154 -17.64 4.97 19.62
CA TRP A 154 -18.63 5.59 18.74
C TRP A 154 -17.95 6.51 17.73
N PHE A 155 -18.24 6.35 16.45
CA PHE A 155 -17.69 7.18 15.38
C PHE A 155 -18.68 7.28 14.23
N LEU A 156 -19.03 8.51 13.82
CA LEU A 156 -19.94 8.81 12.70
C LEU A 156 -21.27 8.04 12.73
N GLY A 157 -21.84 7.79 13.93
CA GLY A 157 -23.09 7.02 14.09
C GLY A 157 -22.92 5.50 14.07
N PHE A 158 -21.68 5.01 14.01
CA PHE A 158 -21.33 3.59 14.10
C PHE A 158 -20.56 3.30 15.38
N ASN A 159 -20.71 2.09 15.90
CA ASN A 159 -19.88 1.59 16.97
C ASN A 159 -18.78 0.72 16.36
N LEU A 160 -17.54 1.20 16.38
CA LEU A 160 -16.37 0.52 15.81
C LEU A 160 -16.07 -0.83 16.50
N ALA A 161 -16.61 -1.04 17.69
CA ALA A 161 -16.46 -2.26 18.47
C ALA A 161 -17.58 -3.29 18.21
N LEU A 162 -18.46 -3.07 17.23
CA LEU A 162 -19.50 -4.03 16.85
C LEU A 162 -19.31 -4.53 15.41
N THR A 163 -19.30 -5.85 15.25
CA THR A 163 -19.23 -6.49 13.92
C THR A 163 -20.61 -6.52 13.27
N PRO A 164 -20.75 -6.32 11.94
CA PRO A 164 -22.04 -6.41 11.23
C PRO A 164 -22.83 -7.70 11.54
N ALA A 165 -22.14 -8.82 11.74
CA ALA A 165 -22.74 -10.11 12.11
C ALA A 165 -23.48 -10.10 13.46
N LYS A 166 -23.03 -9.28 14.43
CA LYS A 166 -23.67 -9.16 15.76
C LYS A 166 -24.85 -8.20 15.75
N VAL A 167 -24.80 -7.15 14.94
CA VAL A 167 -25.76 -6.05 15.00
C VAL A 167 -27.01 -6.33 14.15
N LYS A 168 -26.96 -7.25 13.16
CA LYS A 168 -28.06 -7.55 12.21
C LYS A 168 -28.65 -6.32 11.49
N LEU A 169 -28.00 -5.16 11.57
CA LEU A 169 -28.42 -3.93 10.92
C LEU A 169 -27.73 -3.83 9.56
N TRP A 170 -28.53 -3.67 8.50
CA TRP A 170 -28.07 -3.67 7.10
C TRP A 170 -27.04 -2.57 6.80
N TYR A 171 -27.15 -1.41 7.45
CA TYR A 171 -26.30 -0.26 7.17
C TYR A 171 -24.83 -0.46 7.59
N TYR A 172 -24.51 -1.40 8.49
CA TYR A 172 -23.12 -1.75 8.82
C TYR A 172 -22.37 -2.40 7.65
N TYR A 173 -23.09 -3.07 6.74
CA TYR A 173 -22.48 -3.62 5.53
C TYR A 173 -22.12 -2.55 4.50
N LEU A 174 -22.65 -1.33 4.62
CA LEU A 174 -22.26 -0.22 3.74
C LEU A 174 -20.82 0.23 4.00
N ILE A 175 -20.28 0.09 5.23
CA ILE A 175 -18.91 0.50 5.56
C ILE A 175 -17.86 -0.16 4.64
N PRO A 176 -17.77 -1.50 4.54
CA PRO A 176 -16.78 -2.14 3.67
C PRO A 176 -17.04 -1.87 2.18
N VAL A 177 -18.30 -1.72 1.76
CA VAL A 177 -18.66 -1.37 0.38
C VAL A 177 -18.15 0.03 0.02
N ILE A 178 -18.44 1.03 0.85
CA ILE A 178 -17.98 2.41 0.66
C ILE A 178 -16.45 2.47 0.71
N THR A 179 -15.83 1.76 1.66
CA THR A 179 -14.37 1.71 1.78
C THR A 179 -13.74 1.08 0.54
N GLY A 180 -14.31 -0.01 0.02
CA GLY A 180 -13.86 -0.67 -1.21
C GLY A 180 -14.01 0.23 -2.44
N LEU A 181 -15.14 0.94 -2.57
CA LEU A 181 -15.34 1.92 -3.64
C LEU A 181 -14.34 3.07 -3.56
N LEU A 182 -14.17 3.66 -2.37
CA LEU A 182 -13.18 4.73 -2.15
C LEU A 182 -11.76 4.23 -2.46
N GLN A 183 -11.41 3.02 -2.05
CA GLN A 183 -10.11 2.42 -2.35
C GLN A 183 -9.94 2.20 -3.86
N TYR A 184 -10.98 1.76 -4.57
CA TYR A 184 -10.95 1.60 -6.01
C TYR A 184 -10.68 2.94 -6.71
N PHE A 185 -11.42 3.99 -6.35
CA PHE A 185 -11.20 5.33 -6.91
C PHE A 185 -9.81 5.87 -6.57
N GLN A 186 -9.34 5.67 -5.33
CA GLN A 186 -8.01 6.10 -4.90
C GLN A 186 -6.90 5.36 -5.66
N THR A 187 -7.13 4.09 -5.98
CA THR A 187 -6.22 3.25 -6.78
C THR A 187 -6.19 3.73 -8.24
N GLN A 188 -7.35 3.99 -8.84
CA GLN A 188 -7.45 4.51 -10.20
C GLN A 188 -6.80 5.89 -10.36
N ALA A 189 -6.90 6.76 -9.34
CA ALA A 189 -6.30 8.09 -9.38
C ALA A 189 -4.78 8.09 -9.20
N THR A 190 -4.19 7.03 -8.63
CA THR A 190 -2.75 6.96 -8.30
C THR A 190 -1.95 6.09 -9.25
N MET A 191 -2.60 5.28 -10.09
CA MET A 191 -1.93 4.53 -11.15
C MET A 191 -1.57 5.45 -12.32
N PRO A 192 -0.30 5.48 -12.77
CA PRO A 192 0.01 6.12 -14.05
C PRO A 192 -0.74 5.37 -15.15
N ALA A 193 -1.35 6.10 -16.09
CA ALA A 193 -2.02 5.51 -17.24
C ALA A 193 -1.03 4.57 -17.95
N MET A 194 -1.29 3.26 -17.90
CA MET A 194 -0.54 2.31 -18.70
C MET A 194 -0.85 2.62 -20.16
N THR A 195 0.06 3.32 -20.85
CA THR A 195 0.06 3.40 -22.31
C THR A 195 0.31 1.99 -22.83
N SER A 196 -0.78 1.23 -22.91
CA SER A 196 -0.86 -0.03 -23.64
C SER A 196 -0.63 0.29 -25.10
N THR A 197 0.62 0.37 -25.52
CA THR A 197 0.94 0.22 -26.93
C THR A 197 0.81 -1.27 -27.21
N ALA A 198 -0.42 -1.69 -27.51
CA ALA A 198 -0.68 -3.00 -28.07
C ALA A 198 0.27 -3.20 -29.27
N PRO A 199 0.79 -4.42 -29.51
CA PRO A 199 1.62 -4.70 -30.67
C PRO A 199 0.75 -4.67 -31.93
N THR A 200 0.53 -3.48 -32.49
CA THR A 200 0.02 -3.31 -33.85
C THR A 200 1.14 -3.61 -34.84
N GLN A 201 1.68 -4.84 -34.87
CA GLN A 201 2.53 -5.34 -35.97
C GLN A 201 2.42 -6.86 -36.26
N THR A 202 1.48 -7.61 -35.65
CA THR A 202 1.36 -9.07 -35.93
C THR A 202 0.35 -9.41 -37.03
N LYS A 203 -0.23 -8.43 -37.76
CA LYS A 203 -1.18 -8.73 -38.85
C LYS A 203 -0.64 -8.65 -40.27
N GLU A 204 0.61 -8.24 -40.49
CA GLU A 204 1.16 -8.14 -41.87
C GLU A 204 2.10 -9.27 -42.28
N ILE A 205 2.58 -10.12 -41.36
CA ILE A 205 3.55 -11.17 -41.70
C ILE A 205 2.87 -12.49 -42.11
N THR A 206 1.55 -12.65 -41.96
CA THR A 206 0.86 -13.92 -42.27
C THR A 206 0.20 -13.97 -43.65
N LYS A 207 0.65 -13.16 -44.61
CA LYS A 207 0.06 -13.16 -45.95
C LYS A 207 1.04 -12.76 -47.05
N ASN A 208 2.24 -13.35 -47.10
CA ASN A 208 3.08 -13.42 -48.30
C ASN A 208 4.28 -14.32 -47.98
N ASP A 209 4.13 -15.63 -48.17
CA ASP A 209 5.28 -16.51 -48.43
C ASP A 209 4.78 -17.71 -49.27
N ASP A 210 4.81 -17.47 -50.57
CA ASP A 210 4.84 -18.47 -51.64
C ASP A 210 6.20 -19.22 -51.55
N PRO A 211 6.25 -20.56 -51.71
CA PRO A 211 7.42 -21.34 -51.33
C PRO A 211 8.45 -21.40 -52.47
N ASN A 212 9.17 -20.32 -52.78
CA ASN A 212 10.40 -20.40 -53.58
C ASN A 212 11.23 -19.10 -53.64
N LYS A 213 12.27 -18.96 -52.81
CA LYS A 213 13.57 -18.41 -53.27
C LYS A 213 14.69 -18.54 -52.23
N LYS A 214 15.84 -18.98 -52.74
CA LYS A 214 17.15 -19.12 -52.09
C LYS A 214 17.84 -17.76 -51.81
N LYS A 215 18.70 -17.81 -50.78
CA LYS A 215 20.09 -17.30 -50.68
C LYS A 215 20.40 -15.85 -50.24
N ASP A 216 21.43 -15.81 -49.38
CA ASP A 216 22.46 -14.77 -49.16
C ASP A 216 21.95 -13.46 -48.49
N GLU A 217 22.63 -12.72 -47.63
CA GLU A 217 23.92 -12.74 -46.92
C GLU A 217 23.91 -11.44 -46.07
N SER A 218 24.65 -11.41 -44.94
CA SER A 218 25.19 -10.23 -44.22
C SER A 218 24.36 -8.94 -44.06
N THR A 219 24.24 -8.43 -42.82
CA THR A 219 24.85 -7.13 -42.42
C THR A 219 24.57 -6.88 -40.94
N GLY A 220 25.56 -7.17 -40.10
CA GLY A 220 25.74 -6.44 -38.84
C GLY A 220 26.50 -5.17 -39.17
N GLY A 221 25.90 -4.00 -38.91
CA GLY A 221 26.53 -2.72 -39.26
C GLY A 221 25.89 -1.48 -38.63
N ASP A 222 24.59 -1.46 -38.37
CA ASP A 222 23.89 -0.18 -38.14
C ASP A 222 23.48 0.13 -36.70
N PHE A 223 24.16 -0.43 -35.69
CA PHE A 223 23.89 -0.07 -34.27
C PHE A 223 24.84 0.98 -33.68
N GLN A 224 25.81 1.48 -34.45
CA GLN A 224 26.87 2.34 -33.91
C GLN A 224 26.66 3.86 -34.13
N LYS A 225 25.54 4.30 -34.72
CA LYS A 225 25.41 5.70 -35.19
C LYS A 225 24.32 6.55 -34.53
N ALA A 226 23.87 6.21 -33.32
CA ALA A 226 22.84 7.00 -32.62
C ALA A 226 23.07 7.17 -31.11
N MET A 227 24.33 7.16 -30.66
CA MET A 227 24.71 7.82 -29.40
C MET A 227 25.35 9.17 -29.71
#